data_AF-A0A3L6PC86-F1
#
_entry.id   AF-A0A3L6PC86-F1
#
_cell.length_a   1.000
_cell.length_b   1.000
_cell.length_c   1.000
_cell.angle_alpha   90.00
_cell.angle_beta   90.00
_cell.angle_gamma   90.00
#
_symmetry.space_group_name_H-M   'P 1'
#
loop_
_entity.id
_entity.type
_entity.pdbx_description
1 polymer ?
#
loop_
_entity_poly.entity_id
_entity_poly.type
_entity_poly.pdbx_seq_one_letter_code
_entity_poly.pdbx_strand_id
1 'polypeptide(L)'
;MASPDCFENPPALDPACGGGEVVDDFGGKKAYVAGSAEAKVAVVLVSDAFGFEAPKLRYLLEKAFEEAKPVIAALNEKGMSTIGAAGYCWGAKVVAELAKAREIQAAVMSHPSLVTVDDIKELVKRFKQVLSANSAVAHFVKIFPGVTHGWAVRYSDDDEAAVKSAEEAFADMTGWFDKHLK
;
A
#
# COMPACT_ATOMS: atom_id res chain seq x y z
N MET A 1 14.72 11.60 -3.38
CA MET A 1 13.62 12.12 -4.22
C MET A 1 12.85 10.91 -4.72
N ALA A 2 11.51 10.97 -4.81
CA ALA A 2 10.77 9.99 -5.62
C ALA A 2 11.40 9.93 -7.03
N SER A 3 11.54 8.74 -7.61
CA SER A 3 12.03 8.60 -9.00
C SER A 3 11.14 9.44 -9.92
N PRO A 4 11.64 10.04 -11.02
CA PRO A 4 10.79 10.65 -12.04
C PRO A 4 9.62 9.73 -12.45
N ASP A 5 9.88 8.42 -12.50
CA ASP A 5 8.89 7.36 -12.76
C ASP A 5 7.65 7.40 -11.84
N CYS A 6 7.74 7.96 -10.63
CA CYS A 6 6.56 8.12 -9.74
C CYS A 6 5.50 9.08 -10.32
N PHE A 7 5.91 9.95 -11.24
CA PHE A 7 5.08 11.01 -11.81
C PHE A 7 4.70 10.74 -13.27
N GLU A 8 5.19 9.64 -13.85
CA GLU A 8 4.88 9.23 -15.21
C GLU A 8 3.60 8.39 -15.24
N ASN A 9 2.97 8.31 -16.41
CA ASN A 9 1.82 7.44 -16.71
C ASN A 9 0.76 7.41 -15.61
N PRO A 10 0.03 8.52 -15.37
CA PRO A 10 -1.05 8.50 -14.39
C PRO A 10 -2.08 7.42 -14.76
N PRO A 11 -2.64 6.71 -13.76
CA PRO A 11 -3.62 5.66 -14.03
C PRO A 11 -4.73 6.21 -14.92
N ALA A 12 -5.07 5.46 -15.96
CA ALA A 12 -6.26 5.75 -16.74
C ALA A 12 -7.49 5.68 -15.82
N LEU A 13 -8.39 6.66 -15.95
CA LEU A 13 -9.68 6.60 -15.28
C LEU A 13 -10.52 5.51 -15.95
N ASP A 14 -10.74 4.41 -15.24
CA ASP A 14 -11.67 3.38 -15.70
C ASP A 14 -13.09 3.71 -15.21
N PRO A 15 -14.05 4.00 -16.11
CA PRO A 15 -15.43 4.28 -15.74
C PRO A 15 -16.16 3.09 -15.13
N ALA A 16 -15.61 1.87 -15.20
CA ALA A 16 -16.10 0.69 -14.51
C ALA A 16 -15.62 0.57 -13.06
N CYS A 17 -14.60 1.34 -12.65
CA CYS A 17 -14.27 1.53 -11.25
C CYS A 17 -15.45 2.22 -10.58
N GLY A 18 -16.22 1.48 -9.78
CA GLY A 18 -17.45 1.96 -9.15
C GLY A 18 -17.31 3.33 -8.48
N GLY A 19 -18.44 4.02 -8.31
CA GLY A 19 -18.45 5.35 -7.72
C GLY A 19 -17.84 5.39 -6.31
N GLY A 20 -17.25 6.54 -5.99
CA GLY A 20 -16.79 6.89 -4.65
C GLY A 20 -16.99 8.37 -4.41
N GLU A 21 -16.88 8.79 -3.17
CA GLU A 21 -17.09 10.16 -2.75
C GLU A 21 -15.88 10.71 -2.00
N VAL A 22 -15.69 12.01 -2.14
CA VAL A 22 -14.73 12.74 -1.32
C VAL A 22 -15.43 13.12 -0.02
N VAL A 23 -14.94 12.58 1.09
CA VAL A 23 -15.37 12.91 2.44
C VAL A 23 -14.37 13.91 3.02
N ASP A 24 -14.82 15.12 3.33
CA ASP A 24 -13.93 16.18 3.85
C ASP A 24 -13.43 15.90 5.28
N ASP A 25 -14.18 15.13 6.05
CA ASP A 25 -13.82 14.71 7.41
C ASP A 25 -14.08 13.21 7.63
N PHE A 26 -13.02 12.43 7.49
CA PHE A 26 -12.95 11.01 7.82
C PHE A 26 -11.86 10.80 8.87
N GLY A 27 -12.23 10.87 10.15
CA GLY A 27 -11.25 10.85 11.24
C GLY A 27 -10.35 12.09 11.24
N GLY A 28 -10.89 13.27 10.92
CA GLY A 28 -10.13 14.52 10.81
C GLY A 28 -9.26 14.62 9.56
N LYS A 29 -9.46 13.73 8.59
CA LYS A 29 -8.73 13.71 7.31
C LYS A 29 -9.70 13.74 6.14
N LYS A 30 -9.33 14.50 5.11
CA LYS A 30 -9.99 14.40 3.82
C LYS A 30 -9.64 13.05 3.19
N ALA A 31 -10.66 12.28 2.81
CA ALA A 31 -10.49 10.93 2.25
C ALA A 31 -11.36 10.75 1.01
N TYR A 32 -10.92 9.89 0.09
CA TYR A 32 -11.77 9.34 -0.95
C TYR A 32 -12.23 7.96 -0.51
N VAL A 33 -13.54 7.77 -0.44
CA VAL A 33 -14.16 6.52 0.05
C VAL A 33 -14.95 5.91 -1.09
N ALA A 34 -14.72 4.62 -1.34
CA ALA A 34 -15.45 3.82 -2.32
C ALA A 34 -15.81 2.46 -1.71
N GLY A 35 -16.91 1.87 -2.17
CA GLY A 35 -17.40 0.57 -1.70
C GLY A 35 -18.80 0.63 -1.09
N SER A 36 -19.29 -0.52 -0.61
CA SER A 36 -20.63 -0.64 -0.03
C SER A 36 -20.70 -0.05 1.38
N ALA A 37 -21.77 0.68 1.71
CA ALA A 37 -22.06 1.13 3.07
C ALA A 37 -22.31 -0.03 4.05
N GLU A 38 -22.59 -1.23 3.55
CA GLU A 38 -22.80 -2.45 4.34
C GLU A 38 -21.50 -3.26 4.54
N ALA A 39 -20.38 -2.79 3.98
CA ALA A 39 -19.11 -3.48 4.09
C ALA A 39 -18.73 -3.71 5.57
N LYS A 40 -18.11 -4.86 5.83
CA LYS A 40 -17.49 -5.20 7.11
C LYS A 40 -15.96 -5.19 7.04
N VAL A 41 -15.43 -5.17 5.82
CA VAL A 41 -14.00 -5.14 5.55
C VAL A 41 -13.67 -3.80 4.93
N ALA A 42 -12.58 -3.19 5.36
CA ALA A 42 -12.02 -2.00 4.73
C ALA A 42 -10.55 -2.20 4.37
N VAL A 43 -10.10 -1.52 3.31
CA VAL A 43 -8.68 -1.43 2.95
C VAL A 43 -8.30 0.04 2.89
N VAL A 44 -7.28 0.44 3.67
CA VAL A 44 -6.70 1.78 3.62
C VAL A 44 -5.59 1.80 2.59
N LEU A 45 -5.72 2.66 1.58
CA LEU A 45 -4.66 2.88 0.59
C LEU A 45 -3.75 4.01 1.07
N VAL A 46 -2.46 3.70 1.26
CA VAL A 46 -1.45 4.70 1.62
C VAL A 46 -0.55 4.93 0.40
N SER A 47 -0.79 6.03 -0.29
CA SER A 47 0.03 6.50 -1.41
C SER A 47 1.21 7.35 -0.94
N ASP A 48 2.06 7.78 -1.88
CA ASP A 48 3.29 8.53 -1.60
C ASP A 48 3.05 9.81 -0.77
N ALA A 49 3.99 10.12 0.12
CA ALA A 49 4.01 11.36 0.89
C ALA A 49 4.98 12.34 0.24
N PHE A 50 4.45 13.37 -0.43
CA PHE A 50 5.25 14.41 -1.06
C PHE A 50 6.00 15.28 -0.03
N GLY A 51 7.24 15.70 -0.36
CA GLY A 51 7.99 16.73 0.38
C GLY A 51 9.31 16.29 1.02
N PHE A 52 10.20 15.66 0.25
CA PHE A 52 11.44 15.07 0.78
C PHE A 52 12.58 16.08 0.98
N GLU A 53 13.02 16.25 2.23
CA GLU A 53 14.37 16.70 2.60
C GLU A 53 14.89 15.81 3.75
N ALA A 54 16.12 15.28 3.64
CA ALA A 54 16.78 14.65 4.79
C ALA A 54 17.24 15.76 5.76
N PRO A 55 16.80 15.78 7.03
CA PRO A 55 16.56 14.64 7.92
C PRO A 55 15.09 14.34 8.28
N LYS A 56 14.11 14.86 7.55
CA LYS A 56 12.68 14.78 7.91
C LYS A 56 12.06 13.39 7.74
N LEU A 57 12.76 12.39 7.20
CA LEU A 57 12.17 11.09 6.83
C LEU A 57 11.52 10.32 8.00
N ARG A 58 12.21 10.23 9.14
CA ARG A 58 11.67 9.55 10.32
C ARG A 58 10.48 10.31 10.90
N TYR A 59 10.62 11.62 11.03
CA TYR A 59 9.54 12.50 11.47
C TYR A 59 8.31 12.40 10.56
N LEU A 60 8.50 12.38 9.24
CA LEU A 60 7.41 12.23 8.28
C LEU A 60 6.74 10.86 8.40
N LEU A 61 7.51 9.79 8.62
CA LEU A 61 6.96 8.45 8.84
C LEU A 61 6.12 8.40 10.11
N GLU A 62 6.66 8.90 11.22
CA GLU A 62 5.96 9.00 12.49
C GLU A 62 4.68 9.84 12.33
N LYS A 63 4.76 10.98 11.63
CA LYS A 63 3.59 11.81 11.33
C LYS A 63 2.54 11.05 10.52
N ALA A 64 2.90 10.43 9.40
CA ALA A 64 1.93 9.71 8.57
C ALA A 64 1.31 8.50 9.28
N PHE A 65 2.10 7.82 10.11
CA PHE A 65 1.60 6.77 10.99
C PHE A 65 0.57 7.31 11.99
N GLU A 66 0.86 8.42 12.67
CA GLU A 66 -0.10 9.07 13.56
C GLU A 66 -1.34 9.60 12.81
N GLU A 67 -1.19 10.07 11.57
CA GLU A 67 -2.30 10.53 10.73
C GLU A 67 -3.20 9.39 10.23
N ALA A 68 -2.68 8.16 10.14
CA ALA A 68 -3.45 6.98 9.75
C ALA A 68 -4.34 6.47 10.90
N LYS A 69 -3.97 6.67 12.16
CA LYS A 69 -4.73 6.15 13.31
C LYS A 69 -6.16 6.68 13.39
N PRO A 70 -6.44 7.99 13.24
CA PRO A 70 -7.80 8.50 13.21
C PRO A 70 -8.65 7.93 12.08
N VAL A 71 -8.05 7.64 10.91
CA VAL A 71 -8.75 6.99 9.78
C VAL A 71 -9.14 5.56 10.16
N ILE A 72 -8.23 4.81 10.78
CA ILE A 72 -8.50 3.45 11.29
C ILE A 72 -9.56 3.46 12.39
N ALA A 73 -9.51 4.43 13.31
CA ALA A 73 -10.52 4.61 14.34
C ALA A 73 -11.91 4.89 13.72
N ALA A 74 -11.98 5.79 12.73
CA ALA A 74 -13.23 6.09 12.02
C ALA A 74 -13.81 4.87 11.28
N LEU A 75 -12.95 4.00 10.72
CA LEU A 75 -13.39 2.72 10.13
C LEU A 75 -13.97 1.78 11.18
N ASN A 76 -13.33 1.66 12.34
CA ASN A 76 -13.84 0.85 13.45
C ASN A 76 -15.20 1.39 13.97
N GLU A 77 -15.34 2.71 14.12
CA GLU A 77 -16.60 3.35 14.52
C GLU A 77 -17.73 3.13 13.51
N LYS A 78 -17.40 3.06 12.22
CA LYS A 78 -18.35 2.69 11.15
C LYS A 78 -18.68 1.20 11.11
N GLY A 79 -18.12 0.39 12.00
CA GLY A 79 -18.48 -1.00 12.20
C GLY A 79 -17.74 -1.99 11.28
N MET A 80 -16.56 -1.61 10.78
CA MET A 80 -15.65 -2.55 10.11
C MET A 80 -15.12 -3.57 11.12
N SER A 81 -15.19 -4.86 10.77
CA SER A 81 -14.66 -5.97 11.57
C SER A 81 -13.17 -6.20 11.33
N THR A 82 -12.71 -5.96 10.09
CA THR A 82 -11.31 -6.12 9.71
C THR A 82 -10.83 -5.01 8.79
N ILE A 83 -9.57 -4.61 8.95
CA ILE A 83 -8.95 -3.52 8.22
C ILE A 83 -7.62 -4.03 7.64
N GLY A 84 -7.50 -3.97 6.32
CA GLY A 84 -6.23 -4.12 5.63
C GLY A 84 -5.61 -2.77 5.28
N ALA A 85 -4.34 -2.78 4.90
CA ALA A 85 -3.74 -1.62 4.23
C ALA A 85 -2.82 -2.04 3.09
N ALA A 86 -2.86 -1.26 2.01
CA ALA A 86 -1.93 -1.38 0.88
C ALA A 86 -1.10 -0.10 0.78
N GLY A 87 0.22 -0.26 0.75
CA GLY A 87 1.17 0.84 0.72
C GLY A 87 1.99 0.83 -0.55
N TYR A 88 2.01 1.96 -1.27
CA TYR A 88 2.76 2.14 -2.50
C TYR A 88 3.93 3.10 -2.29
N CYS A 89 5.09 2.82 -2.87
CA CYS A 89 6.26 3.69 -2.77
C CYS A 89 6.64 3.96 -1.30
N TRP A 90 6.51 5.21 -0.82
CA TRP A 90 6.77 5.55 0.57
C TRP A 90 5.70 5.01 1.52
N GLY A 91 4.45 4.92 1.08
CA GLY A 91 3.33 4.40 1.86
C GLY A 91 3.53 2.96 2.34
N ALA A 92 4.38 2.18 1.66
CA ALA A 92 4.80 0.86 2.14
C ALA A 92 5.42 0.90 3.55
N LYS A 93 6.17 1.96 3.89
CA LYS A 93 6.77 2.12 5.23
C LYS A 93 5.73 2.39 6.30
N VAL A 94 4.69 3.18 5.97
CA VAL A 94 3.57 3.45 6.87
C VAL A 94 2.81 2.16 7.14
N VAL A 95 2.50 1.39 6.08
CA VAL A 95 1.82 0.09 6.20
C VAL A 95 2.63 -0.90 7.04
N ALA A 96 3.96 -0.90 6.92
CA ALA A 96 4.82 -1.71 7.78
C ALA A 96 4.70 -1.33 9.27
N GLU A 97 4.69 -0.03 9.60
CA GLU A 97 4.51 0.42 10.99
C GLU A 97 3.09 0.15 11.50
N LEU A 98 2.05 0.30 10.67
CA LEU A 98 0.67 -0.10 11.01
C LEU A 98 0.55 -1.58 11.33
N ALA A 99 1.16 -2.45 10.52
CA ALA A 99 1.17 -3.89 10.75
C ALA A 99 1.91 -4.25 12.05
N LYS A 100 3.06 -3.62 12.30
CA LYS A 100 3.85 -3.80 13.52
C LYS A 100 3.11 -3.33 14.78
N ALA A 101 2.35 -2.24 14.67
CA ALA A 101 1.50 -1.73 15.74
C ALA A 101 0.19 -2.52 15.91
N ARG A 102 -0.08 -3.50 15.02
CA ARG A 102 -1.30 -4.32 15.00
C ARG A 102 -2.58 -3.51 14.78
N GLU A 103 -2.47 -2.39 14.07
CA GLU A 103 -3.61 -1.55 13.68
C GLU A 103 -4.39 -2.14 12.49
N ILE A 104 -3.78 -3.10 11.77
CA ILE A 104 -4.33 -3.76 10.59
C ILE A 104 -4.10 -5.28 10.63
N GLN A 105 -5.00 -6.03 10.02
CA GLN A 105 -4.97 -7.51 9.97
C GLN A 105 -4.20 -8.05 8.76
N ALA A 106 -4.18 -7.31 7.65
CA ALA A 106 -3.44 -7.68 6.44
C ALA A 106 -2.72 -6.47 5.86
N ALA A 107 -1.48 -6.67 5.43
CA ALA A 107 -0.63 -5.64 4.85
C ALA A 107 -0.15 -6.06 3.46
N VAL A 108 -0.19 -5.13 2.51
CA VAL A 108 0.44 -5.26 1.19
C VAL A 108 1.38 -4.07 0.97
N MET A 109 2.59 -4.35 0.49
CA MET A 109 3.60 -3.33 0.22
C MET A 109 4.12 -3.50 -1.20
N SER A 110 3.88 -2.50 -2.04
CA SER A 110 4.24 -2.52 -3.46
C SER A 110 5.33 -1.48 -3.74
N HIS A 111 6.40 -1.94 -4.40
CA HIS A 111 7.56 -1.15 -4.85
C HIS A 111 8.03 -0.08 -3.82
N PRO A 112 8.48 -0.47 -2.62
CA PRO A 112 8.92 0.49 -1.61
C PRO A 112 10.04 1.41 -2.12
N SER A 113 10.05 2.67 -1.70
CA SER A 113 11.07 3.65 -2.10
C SER A 113 12.35 3.59 -1.25
N LEU A 114 13.44 4.15 -1.78
CA LEU A 114 14.76 4.26 -1.13
C LEU A 114 15.40 2.91 -0.79
N VAL A 115 15.22 1.94 -1.68
CA VAL A 115 15.94 0.66 -1.69
C VAL A 115 16.59 0.50 -3.06
N THR A 116 17.87 0.15 -3.12
CA THR A 116 18.52 -0.21 -4.40
C THR A 116 18.16 -1.63 -4.81
N VAL A 117 18.42 -2.04 -6.06
CA VAL A 117 18.16 -3.44 -6.50
C VAL A 117 18.94 -4.45 -5.67
N ASP A 118 20.18 -4.12 -5.29
CA ASP A 118 21.00 -4.98 -4.44
C ASP A 118 20.48 -4.99 -3.00
N ASP A 119 20.05 -3.83 -2.48
CA ASP A 119 19.33 -3.76 -1.20
C ASP A 119 18.07 -4.61 -1.27
N ILE A 120 17.28 -4.57 -2.34
CA ILE A 120 16.05 -5.36 -2.49
C ILE A 120 16.38 -6.85 -2.41
N LYS A 121 17.41 -7.35 -3.10
CA LYS A 121 17.76 -8.77 -3.04
C LYS A 121 18.14 -9.23 -1.63
N GLU A 122 18.99 -8.47 -0.95
CA GLU A 122 19.38 -8.80 0.42
C GLU A 122 18.23 -8.58 1.43
N LEU A 123 17.50 -7.47 1.30
CA LEU A 123 16.40 -7.08 2.17
C LEU A 123 15.22 -8.04 2.01
N VAL A 124 14.88 -8.44 0.78
CA VAL A 124 13.88 -9.48 0.52
C VAL A 124 14.31 -10.80 1.15
N LYS A 125 15.59 -11.17 1.06
CA LYS A 125 16.10 -12.37 1.73
C LYS A 125 15.95 -12.25 3.25
N ARG A 126 16.33 -11.11 3.85
CA ARG A 126 16.20 -10.86 5.29
C ARG A 126 14.73 -10.84 5.73
N PHE A 127 13.84 -10.20 4.97
CA PHE A 127 12.41 -10.21 5.26
C PHE A 127 11.83 -11.61 5.16
N LYS A 128 12.15 -12.38 4.11
CA LYS A 128 11.76 -13.79 4.02
C LYS A 128 12.23 -14.56 5.25
N GLN A 129 13.47 -14.39 5.69
CA GLN A 129 13.99 -15.05 6.88
C GLN A 129 13.25 -14.64 8.16
N VAL A 130 13.05 -13.34 8.39
CA VAL A 130 12.35 -12.82 9.58
C VAL A 130 10.90 -13.30 9.61
N LEU A 131 10.21 -13.25 8.48
CA LEU A 131 8.82 -13.69 8.37
C LEU A 131 8.70 -15.21 8.49
N SER A 132 9.64 -15.96 7.89
CA SER A 132 9.68 -17.43 8.00
C SER A 132 10.01 -17.91 9.41
N ALA A 133 10.73 -17.12 10.19
CA ALA A 133 10.97 -17.40 11.61
C ALA A 133 9.69 -17.30 12.46
N ASN A 134 8.62 -16.69 11.94
CA ASN A 134 7.32 -16.61 12.59
C ASN A 134 6.23 -17.25 11.72
N SER A 135 6.11 -18.57 11.81
CA SER A 135 5.12 -19.35 11.05
C SER A 135 3.66 -19.02 11.39
N ALA A 136 3.40 -18.29 12.47
CA ALA A 136 2.05 -17.82 12.82
C ALA A 136 1.60 -16.63 11.95
N VAL A 137 2.51 -15.96 11.25
CA VAL A 137 2.20 -14.85 10.35
C VAL A 137 2.31 -15.34 8.91
N ALA A 138 1.15 -15.43 8.25
CA ALA A 138 1.12 -15.67 6.82
C ALA A 138 1.90 -14.55 6.10
N HIS A 139 2.71 -14.92 5.12
CA HIS A 139 3.47 -13.97 4.32
C HIS A 139 3.84 -14.57 2.96
N PHE A 140 4.11 -13.70 2.00
CA PHE A 140 4.85 -14.04 0.79
C PHE A 140 5.60 -12.82 0.28
N VAL A 141 6.65 -13.05 -0.52
CA VAL A 141 7.40 -11.98 -1.19
C VAL A 141 7.73 -12.42 -2.61
N LYS A 142 7.38 -11.57 -3.57
CA LYS A 142 7.54 -11.78 -5.01
C LYS A 142 8.39 -10.66 -5.61
N ILE A 143 9.30 -11.03 -6.51
CA ILE A 143 10.15 -10.10 -7.24
C ILE A 143 9.68 -10.10 -8.69
N PHE A 144 9.39 -8.92 -9.21
CA PHE A 144 9.04 -8.69 -10.60
C PHE A 144 10.29 -8.17 -11.32
N PRO A 145 10.97 -8.98 -12.14
CA PRO A 145 12.17 -8.55 -12.85
C PRO A 145 11.82 -7.57 -13.97
N GLY A 146 12.67 -6.57 -14.21
CA GLY A 146 12.55 -5.65 -15.34
C GLY A 146 11.57 -4.49 -15.18
N VAL A 147 10.83 -4.43 -14.06
CA VAL A 147 9.90 -3.33 -13.79
C VAL A 147 10.62 -2.09 -13.22
N THR A 148 10.16 -0.91 -13.61
CA THR A 148 10.64 0.40 -13.09
C THR A 148 10.02 0.71 -11.74
N HIS A 149 10.41 1.79 -11.07
CA HIS A 149 9.72 2.19 -9.84
C HIS A 149 8.30 2.71 -10.14
N GLY A 150 7.33 2.48 -9.26
CA GLY A 150 5.93 2.88 -9.48
C GLY A 150 5.11 1.96 -10.39
N TRP A 151 5.73 0.94 -10.99
CA TRP A 151 5.12 0.01 -11.96
C TRP A 151 3.78 -0.62 -11.55
N ALA A 152 3.48 -0.78 -10.27
CA ALA A 152 2.21 -1.41 -9.86
C ALA A 152 1.00 -0.48 -10.07
N VAL A 153 1.22 0.83 -10.25
CA VAL A 153 0.17 1.84 -10.40
C VAL A 153 0.47 2.91 -11.46
N ARG A 154 1.70 2.96 -12.00
CA ARG A 154 2.19 3.98 -12.97
C ARG A 154 2.90 3.33 -14.17
N TYR A 155 2.47 2.14 -14.58
CA TYR A 155 2.99 1.49 -15.78
C TYR A 155 2.51 2.19 -17.05
N SER A 156 3.26 2.03 -18.15
CA SER A 156 2.82 2.45 -19.48
C SER A 156 1.97 1.34 -20.10
N ASP A 157 0.81 1.68 -20.64
CA ASP A 157 -0.05 0.75 -21.38
C ASP A 157 0.61 0.24 -22.68
N ASP A 158 1.63 0.95 -23.18
CA ASP A 158 2.41 0.55 -24.36
C ASP A 158 3.50 -0.50 -24.03
N ASP A 159 3.76 -0.77 -22.74
CA ASP A 159 4.68 -1.79 -22.28
C ASP A 159 3.92 -3.01 -21.76
N GLU A 160 3.68 -3.98 -22.66
CA GLU A 160 2.97 -5.22 -22.34
C GLU A 160 3.55 -5.99 -21.14
N ALA A 161 4.88 -5.92 -20.92
CA ALA A 161 5.52 -6.58 -19.80
C ALA A 161 5.23 -5.87 -18.47
N ALA A 162 5.19 -4.54 -18.48
CA ALA A 162 4.81 -3.73 -17.34
C ALA A 162 3.32 -3.90 -17.00
N VAL A 163 2.43 -3.89 -18.01
CA VAL A 163 0.98 -4.15 -17.86
C VAL A 163 0.76 -5.50 -17.19
N LYS A 164 1.33 -6.57 -17.76
CA LYS A 164 1.17 -7.93 -17.22
C LYS A 164 1.67 -8.03 -15.77
N SER A 165 2.81 -7.39 -15.47
CA SER A 165 3.34 -7.37 -14.11
C SER A 165 2.37 -6.67 -13.16
N ALA A 166 1.86 -5.49 -13.54
CA ALA A 166 0.95 -4.69 -12.73
C ALA A 166 -0.38 -5.42 -12.46
N GLU A 167 -0.96 -6.04 -13.47
CA GLU A 167 -2.17 -6.87 -13.34
C GLU A 167 -1.95 -8.04 -12.38
N GLU A 168 -0.80 -8.74 -12.52
CA GLU A 168 -0.43 -9.85 -11.64
C GLU A 168 -0.23 -9.38 -10.19
N ALA A 169 0.35 -8.20 -9.97
CA ALA A 169 0.53 -7.62 -8.65
C ALA A 169 -0.80 -7.16 -8.01
N PHE A 170 -1.71 -6.63 -8.83
CA PHE A 170 -3.06 -6.29 -8.39
C PHE A 170 -3.83 -7.55 -7.98
N ALA A 171 -3.77 -8.60 -8.79
CA ALA A 171 -4.38 -9.90 -8.48
C ALA A 171 -3.79 -10.55 -7.21
N ASP A 172 -2.47 -10.47 -7.02
CA ASP A 172 -1.81 -10.93 -5.80
C ASP A 172 -2.30 -10.16 -4.57
N MET A 173 -2.47 -8.83 -4.69
CA MET A 173 -2.97 -7.96 -3.62
C MET A 173 -4.43 -8.26 -3.25
N THR A 174 -5.32 -8.34 -4.23
CA THR A 174 -6.75 -8.62 -3.98
C THR A 174 -6.92 -10.02 -3.42
N GLY A 175 -6.27 -11.03 -4.01
CA GLY A 175 -6.30 -12.40 -3.50
C GLY A 175 -5.73 -12.54 -2.09
N TRP A 176 -4.73 -11.72 -1.72
CA TRP A 176 -4.24 -11.63 -0.36
C TRP A 176 -5.29 -11.09 0.61
N PHE A 177 -5.96 -9.99 0.26
CA PHE A 177 -7.01 -9.42 1.10
C PHE A 177 -8.23 -10.34 1.21
N ASP A 178 -8.69 -10.94 0.12
CA ASP A 178 -9.81 -11.91 0.14
C ASP A 178 -9.55 -13.09 1.07
N LYS A 179 -8.29 -13.52 1.17
CA LYS A 179 -7.89 -14.63 2.03
C LYS A 179 -7.78 -14.25 3.50
N HIS A 180 -7.31 -13.03 3.78
CA HIS A 180 -6.84 -12.62 5.11
C HIS A 180 -7.72 -11.59 5.81
N LEU A 181 -8.61 -10.92 5.09
CA LEU A 181 -9.65 -10.07 5.65
C LEU A 181 -10.98 -10.81 5.57
N LYS A 182 -11.67 -10.94 6.71
CA LYS A 182 -12.97 -11.62 6.85
C LYS A 182 -13.93 -10.77 7.67
#